data_AF-A0A9D0ZSN6-F1
#
_entry.id   AF-A0A9D0ZSN6-F1
#
_cell.length_a   1.000
_cell.length_b   1.000
_cell.length_c   1.000
_cell.angle_alpha   90.00
_cell.angle_beta   90.00
_cell.angle_gamma   90.00
#
_symmetry.space_group_name_H-M   'P 1'
#
loop_
_entity.id
_entity.type
_entity.pdbx_description
1 polymer ?
#
loop_
_entity_poly.entity_id
_entity_poly.type
_entity_poly.pdbx_seq_one_letter_code
_entity_poly.pdbx_strand_id
1 'polypeptide(L)' 'MIRQHVLSNFKNAEAKDFKDSICMSIKDGDEEALPGLGVLFECLWENSSDKDKENILNILVSATKKL' A
#
# COMPACT_ATOMS: atom_id res chain seq x y z
N MET A 1 15.18 -9.35 -1.03
CA MET A 1 15.58 -8.25 -0.13
C MET A 1 14.50 -7.16 -0.01
N ILE A 2 13.83 -6.73 -1.09
CA ILE A 2 12.76 -5.72 -0.99
C ILE A 2 11.45 -6.28 -0.38
N ARG A 3 10.95 -7.43 -0.87
CA ARG A 3 9.71 -8.03 -0.36
C ARG A 3 9.68 -8.25 1.17
N GLN A 4 10.76 -8.81 1.73
CA GLN A 4 10.83 -9.03 3.17
C GLN A 4 10.93 -7.72 3.96
N HIS A 5 11.65 -6.73 3.43
CA HIS A 5 11.74 -5.41 4.06
C HIS A 5 10.38 -4.71 4.10
N VAL A 6 9.65 -4.70 2.98
CA VAL A 6 8.28 -4.18 2.91
C VAL A 6 7.37 -4.89 3.92
N LEU A 7 7.34 -6.23 3.91
CA LEU A 7 6.51 -6.99 4.85
C LEU A 7 6.88 -6.77 6.33
N SER A 8 8.17 -6.60 6.63
CA SER A 8 8.64 -6.30 7.99
C SER A 8 8.17 -4.93 8.47
N ASN A 9 8.17 -3.92 7.60
CA ASN A 9 7.73 -2.56 7.94
C ASN A 9 6.22 -2.52 8.28
N PHE A 10 5.43 -3.45 7.71
CA PHE A 10 3.97 -3.47 7.85
C PHE A 10 3.40 -4.56 8.76
N LYS A 11 4.25 -5.35 9.44
CA LYS A 11 3.82 -6.50 10.28
C LYS A 11 2.86 -6.12 11.42
N ASN A 12 3.02 -4.92 11.98
CA ASN A 12 2.16 -4.38 13.04
C ASN A 12 1.53 -3.03 12.65
N ALA A 13 1.51 -2.71 11.36
CA ALA A 13 0.99 -1.46 10.86
C ALA A 13 -0.54 -1.41 10.96
N GLU A 14 -1.05 -0.22 11.25
CA GLU A 14 -2.47 0.09 11.20
C GLU A 14 -2.87 0.59 9.81
N ALA A 15 -4.17 0.62 9.51
CA ALA A 15 -4.70 1.08 8.22
C ALA A 15 -4.18 2.48 7.84
N LYS A 16 -3.92 3.34 8.83
CA LYS A 16 -3.35 4.66 8.63
C LYS A 16 -1.94 4.61 8.06
N ASP A 17 -1.08 3.72 8.58
CA ASP A 17 0.31 3.60 8.14
C ASP A 17 0.38 3.15 6.66
N PHE A 18 -0.50 2.23 6.27
CA PHE A 18 -0.64 1.84 4.86
C PHE A 18 -1.10 3.02 4.00
N LYS A 19 -2.13 3.75 4.44
CA LYS A 19 -2.65 4.90 3.69
C LYS A 19 -1.57 5.96 3.48
N ASP A 20 -0.85 6.31 4.55
CA ASP A 20 0.21 7.31 4.51
C ASP A 20 1.33 6.87 3.57
N SER A 21 1.77 5.60 3.64
CA SER A 21 2.78 5.05 2.73
C SER A 21 2.34 5.05 1.26
N ILE A 22 1.09 4.68 0.97
CA ILE A 22 0.55 4.70 -0.39
C ILE A 22 0.51 6.13 -0.92
N CYS A 23 -0.02 7.07 -0.14
CA CYS A 23 -0.12 8.47 -0.55
C CYS A 23 1.26 9.10 -0.77
N MET A 24 2.24 8.78 0.07
CA MET A 24 3.63 9.21 -0.12
C MET A 24 4.22 8.65 -1.41
N SER A 25 4.07 7.34 -1.65
CA SER A 25 4.64 6.68 -2.83
C SER A 25 4.08 7.24 -4.14
N ILE A 26 2.77 7.55 -4.17
CA ILE A 26 2.12 8.18 -5.33
C ILE A 26 2.61 9.63 -5.49
N LYS A 27 2.67 10.39 -4.40
CA LYS A 27 3.06 11.80 -4.44
C LYS A 27 4.52 12.00 -4.88
N ASP A 28 5.41 11.11 -4.45
CA ASP A 28 6.83 11.21 -4.76
C ASP A 28 7.12 10.83 -6.23
N GLY A 29 6.17 10.16 -6.91
CA GLY A 29 6.25 9.88 -8.36
C GLY A 29 7.48 9.08 -8.77
N ASP A 30 8.05 8.33 -7.81
CA ASP A 30 9.36 7.70 -7.96
C ASP A 30 9.20 6.41 -8.77
N GLU A 31 9.31 6.54 -10.11
CA GLU A 31 9.16 5.44 -11.07
C GLU A 31 10.13 4.27 -10.80
N GLU A 32 11.25 4.49 -10.09
CA GLU A 32 12.16 3.42 -9.64
C GLU A 32 11.58 2.59 -8.47
N ALA A 33 10.72 3.18 -7.62
CA ALA A 33 10.10 2.54 -6.47
C ALA A 33 8.76 1.86 -6.80
N LEU A 34 8.11 2.25 -7.90
CA LEU A 34 6.85 1.70 -8.40
C LEU A 34 7.09 0.86 -9.67
N PRO A 35 7.63 -0.37 -9.57
CA PRO A 35 7.64 -1.29 -10.71
C PRO A 35 6.19 -1.50 -11.19
N GLY A 36 5.94 -2.02 -12.40
CA GLY A 36 4.59 -2.03 -13.01
C GLY A 36 3.39 -2.44 -12.14
N LEU A 37 3.57 -3.25 -11.08
CA LEU A 37 2.53 -3.51 -10.07
C LEU A 37 2.14 -2.27 -9.24
N GLY A 38 3.09 -1.41 -8.90
CA GLY A 38 2.89 -0.13 -8.22
C GLY A 38 2.01 0.82 -9.03
N VAL A 39 2.28 0.97 -10.34
CA VAL A 39 1.45 1.79 -11.25
C VAL A 39 0.03 1.26 -11.37
N LEU A 40 -0.15 -0.07 -11.45
CA LEU A 40 -1.49 -0.68 -11.44
C LEU A 40 -2.22 -0.43 -10.12
N PHE A 41 -1.50 -0.47 -9.00
CA PHE A 41 -2.08 -0.22 -7.69
C PHE A 41 -2.41 1.26 -7.48
N GLU A 42 -1.59 2.18 -7.99
CA GLU A 42 -1.89 3.62 -8.04
C GLU A 42 -3.17 3.88 -8.83
N CYS A 43 -3.29 3.33 -10.04
CA CYS A 43 -4.52 3.46 -10.83
C CYS A 43 -5.75 2.94 -10.07
N LEU A 44 -5.63 1.77 -9.42
CA LEU A 44 -6.70 1.24 -8.56
C LEU A 44 -7.02 2.22 -7.43
N TRP A 45 -6.00 2.72 -6.72
CA TRP A 45 -6.14 3.58 -5.56
C TRP A 45 -6.79 4.92 -5.90
N GLU A 46 -6.31 5.61 -6.93
CA GLU A 46 -6.84 6.91 -7.34
C GLU A 46 -8.30 6.83 -7.80
N ASN A 47 -8.67 5.73 -8.47
CA ASN A 47 -10.03 5.50 -8.98
C ASN A 47 -10.97 4.82 -7.97
N SER A 48 -10.49 4.47 -6.78
CA SER A 48 -11.30 3.84 -5.73
C SER A 48 -12.10 4.88 -4.93
N SER A 49 -13.34 4.52 -4.60
CA SER A 49 -14.14 5.28 -3.62
C SER A 49 -13.52 5.23 -2.23
N ASP A 50 -13.93 6.11 -1.31
CA ASP A 50 -13.43 6.08 0.07
C ASP A 50 -13.72 4.75 0.76
N LYS A 51 -14.89 4.16 0.48
CA LYS A 51 -15.27 2.83 0.97
C LYS A 51 -14.36 1.74 0.41
N ASP A 52 -14.01 1.81 -0.87
CA ASP A 52 -13.12 0.83 -1.49
C ASP A 52 -11.68 0.98 -0.98
N LYS A 53 -11.22 2.22 -0.76
CA LYS A 53 -9.94 2.49 -0.10
C LYS A 53 -9.91 1.90 1.31
N GLU A 54 -10.96 2.09 2.10
CA GLU A 54 -11.07 1.45 3.42
C GLU A 54 -11.02 -0.08 3.32
N ASN A 55 -11.73 -0.67 2.36
CA ASN A 55 -11.68 -2.12 2.13
C ASN A 55 -10.27 -2.60 1.75
N ILE A 56 -9.58 -1.90 0.85
CA ILE A 56 -8.20 -2.20 0.45
C ILE A 56 -7.28 -2.17 1.67
N LEU A 57 -7.36 -1.11 2.48
CA LEU A 57 -6.56 -0.97 3.70
C LEU A 57 -6.83 -2.09 4.70
N ASN A 58 -8.11 -2.45 4.91
CA ASN A 58 -8.50 -3.54 5.81
C ASN A 58 -7.97 -4.89 5.33
N ILE A 59 -7.98 -5.15 4.02
CA ILE A 59 -7.40 -6.35 3.41
C ILE A 59 -5.89 -6.39 3.67
N LEU A 60 -5.18 -5.27 3.45
CA LEU A 60 -3.74 -5.17 3.66
C LEU A 60 -3.36 -5.44 5.13
N VAL A 61 -4.02 -4.79 6.08
CA VAL A 61 -3.81 -5.00 7.53
C VAL A 61 -4.08 -6.46 7.91
N SER A 62 -5.17 -7.06 7.41
CA SER A 62 -5.51 -8.45 7.69
C SER A 62 -4.50 -9.43 7.09
N ALA A 63 -3.98 -9.13 5.90
CA ALA A 63 -2.98 -9.95 5.22
C ALA A 63 -1.62 -9.89 5.93
N THR A 64 -1.18 -8.71 6.39
CA THR A 64 0.12 -8.57 7.07
C THR A 64 0.12 -9.06 8.50
N LYS A 65 -1.01 -9.00 9.22
CA LYS A 65 -1.15 -9.60 10.56
C LYS A 65 -1.05 -11.13 10.57
N LYS A 66 -1.28 -11.79 9.42
CA LYS A 66 -1.19 -13.25 9.27
C LYS A 66 0.24 -13.74 8.99
N LEU A 67 1.21 -12.84 8.84
CA LEU A 67 2.63 -13.11 8.55
C LEU A 67 3.49 -12.93 9.80
#